data_AF-A0A9D1XLY6-F1
#
_entry.id   AF-A0A9D1XLY6-F1
#
_cell.length_a   1.000
_cell.length_b   1.000
_cell.length_c   1.000
_cell.angle_alpha   90.00
_cell.angle_beta   90.00
_cell.angle_gamma   90.00
#
_symmetry.space_group_name_H-M   'P 1'
#
loop_
_entity.id
_entity.type
_entity.pdbx_description
1 polymer ?
#
loop_
_entity_poly.entity_id
_entity_poly.type
_entity_poly.pdbx_seq_one_letter_code
_entity_poly.pdbx_strand_id
1 'polypeptide(L)'
;MPELPEVETVRNTLKNFVLNKKIESIDVIYPKIIEDDVETFVNSCINQTINDIDRVGKYLVFKLDNIAFVSHLRMEGKYHYVDRNEPVNKHDHIIFNLDNGKQLRYNDTRKFGRIKLVSLQNYRNELPLSKLGPEPFDATCNELYEKIHKSKLPIKHVLLEQNIIAGIGNIYANEICFAMGLDPNTPASNLTKKSVQELIDVSCKILNEAIKQGGTTIHSFSANGIDGLFQVKLKAHMQKICPICNGPISKIKIKGRGTYYCPHCQKRRR
;
A
#
# COMPACT_ATOMS: atom_id res chain seq x y z
N MET A 1 -1.43 7.41 -4.18
CA MET A 1 -0.57 6.28 -3.77
C MET A 1 -1.47 5.21 -3.20
N PRO A 2 -1.53 4.03 -3.82
CA PRO A 2 -2.13 2.85 -3.22
C PRO A 2 -1.64 2.65 -1.79
N GLU A 3 -2.58 2.47 -0.87
CA GLU A 3 -2.31 2.07 0.50
C GLU A 3 -2.58 0.56 0.61
N LEU A 4 -2.51 -0.01 1.82
CA LEU A 4 -2.64 -1.45 2.01
C LEU A 4 -3.88 -2.07 1.32
N PRO A 5 -5.10 -1.51 1.47
CA PRO A 5 -6.29 -2.10 0.86
C PRO A 5 -6.25 -2.13 -0.66
N GLU A 6 -5.72 -1.09 -1.31
CA GLU A 6 -5.60 -1.08 -2.77
C GLU A 6 -4.52 -2.05 -3.25
N VAL A 7 -3.38 -2.15 -2.55
CA VAL A 7 -2.33 -3.12 -2.90
C VAL A 7 -2.83 -4.56 -2.71
N GLU A 8 -3.63 -4.82 -1.68
CA GLU A 8 -4.29 -6.11 -1.46
C GLU A 8 -5.27 -6.44 -2.58
N THR A 9 -6.03 -5.45 -3.04
CA THR A 9 -6.96 -5.60 -4.19
C THR A 9 -6.20 -5.92 -5.47
N VAL A 10 -5.09 -5.22 -5.74
CA VAL A 10 -4.21 -5.50 -6.89
C VAL A 10 -3.62 -6.92 -6.79
N ARG A 11 -3.15 -7.33 -5.60
CA ARG A 11 -2.63 -8.68 -5.35
C ARG A 11 -3.65 -9.76 -5.71
N ASN A 12 -4.86 -9.65 -5.16
CA ASN A 12 -5.93 -10.64 -5.39
C ASN A 12 -6.33 -10.67 -6.87
N THR A 13 -6.36 -9.51 -7.53
CA THR A 13 -6.69 -9.46 -8.94
C THR A 13 -5.60 -10.08 -9.80
N LEU A 14 -4.32 -9.74 -9.57
CA LEU A 14 -3.19 -10.32 -10.30
C LEU A 14 -3.17 -11.84 -10.19
N LYS A 15 -3.45 -12.38 -8.99
CA LYS A 15 -3.50 -13.83 -8.78
C LYS A 15 -4.45 -14.56 -9.73
N ASN A 16 -5.56 -13.94 -10.09
CA ASN A 16 -6.52 -14.55 -11.01
C ASN A 16 -6.01 -14.67 -12.46
N PHE A 17 -4.95 -13.93 -12.82
CA PHE A 17 -4.47 -13.82 -14.20
C PHE A 17 -3.09 -14.42 -14.41
N VAL A 18 -2.16 -14.23 -13.47
CA VAL A 18 -0.72 -14.49 -13.71
C VAL A 18 -0.16 -15.70 -12.99
N LEU A 19 -0.92 -16.35 -12.11
CA LEU A 19 -0.44 -17.55 -11.44
C LEU A 19 -0.23 -18.70 -12.43
N ASN A 20 0.79 -19.50 -12.16
CA ASN A 20 1.22 -20.63 -12.98
C ASN A 20 1.61 -20.24 -14.41
N LYS A 21 1.99 -18.97 -14.64
CA LYS A 21 2.52 -18.49 -15.91
C LYS A 21 4.03 -18.37 -15.82
N LYS A 22 4.74 -18.91 -16.81
CA LYS A 22 6.18 -18.79 -16.93
C LYS A 22 6.55 -17.47 -17.60
N ILE A 23 7.55 -16.78 -17.07
CA ILE A 23 8.13 -15.58 -17.66
C ILE A 23 9.11 -16.03 -18.75
N GLU A 24 8.79 -15.78 -20.02
CA GLU A 24 9.65 -16.12 -21.16
C GLU A 24 10.80 -15.12 -21.31
N SER A 25 10.48 -13.83 -21.22
CA SER A 25 11.43 -12.72 -21.35
C SER A 25 10.92 -11.49 -20.62
N ILE A 26 11.81 -10.53 -20.39
CA ILE A 26 11.46 -9.26 -19.73
C ILE A 26 12.05 -8.12 -20.52
N ASP A 27 11.21 -7.21 -21.00
CA ASP A 27 11.65 -5.97 -21.65
C ASP A 27 11.69 -4.83 -20.61
N VAL A 28 12.87 -4.25 -20.42
CA VAL A 28 13.10 -3.16 -19.47
C VAL A 28 13.30 -1.86 -20.23
N ILE A 29 12.23 -1.08 -20.36
CA ILE A 29 12.20 0.20 -21.09
C ILE A 29 12.73 1.34 -20.20
N TYR A 30 12.46 1.30 -18.90
CA TYR A 30 12.98 2.29 -17.95
C TYR A 30 13.75 1.63 -16.78
N PRO A 31 15.08 1.43 -16.95
CA PRO A 31 15.95 0.74 -15.99
C PRO A 31 15.87 1.23 -14.55
N LYS A 32 15.68 2.54 -14.31
CA LYS A 32 15.72 3.12 -12.95
C LYS A 32 14.58 2.70 -12.02
N ILE A 33 13.61 1.93 -12.50
CA ILE A 33 12.60 1.28 -11.65
C ILE A 33 13.20 0.04 -10.97
N ILE A 34 14.13 -0.65 -11.60
CA ILE A 34 14.84 -1.79 -11.02
C ILE A 34 15.94 -1.22 -10.10
N GLU A 35 15.93 -1.63 -8.83
CA GLU A 35 16.94 -1.19 -7.85
C GLU A 35 18.25 -1.99 -7.97
N ASP A 36 18.15 -3.25 -8.40
CA ASP A 36 19.31 -4.10 -8.71
C ASP A 36 19.91 -3.75 -10.09
N ASP A 37 20.99 -4.43 -10.43
CA ASP A 37 21.45 -4.47 -11.81
C ASP A 37 20.39 -5.11 -12.73
N VAL A 38 20.14 -4.49 -13.88
CA VAL A 38 19.04 -4.90 -14.77
C VAL A 38 19.26 -6.28 -15.35
N GLU A 39 20.48 -6.58 -15.79
CA GLU A 39 20.81 -7.89 -16.36
C GLU A 39 20.63 -8.98 -15.31
N THR A 40 21.10 -8.72 -14.08
CA THR A 40 20.92 -9.60 -12.94
C THR A 40 19.43 -9.85 -12.65
N PHE A 41 18.60 -8.79 -12.64
CA PHE A 41 17.15 -8.90 -12.44
C PHE A 41 16.50 -9.78 -13.51
N VAL A 42 16.77 -9.49 -14.79
CA VAL A 42 16.18 -10.21 -15.92
C VAL A 42 16.60 -11.69 -15.89
N ASN A 43 17.90 -11.97 -15.83
CA ASN A 43 18.41 -13.34 -15.82
C ASN A 43 17.90 -14.16 -14.63
N SER A 44 17.69 -13.50 -13.48
CA SER A 44 17.13 -14.15 -12.31
C SER A 44 15.64 -14.44 -12.42
N CYS A 45 14.88 -13.76 -13.28
CA CYS A 45 13.42 -13.91 -13.35
C CYS A 45 12.94 -14.68 -14.58
N ILE A 46 13.67 -14.62 -15.71
CA ILE A 46 13.30 -15.36 -16.91
C ILE A 46 13.32 -16.86 -16.66
N ASN A 47 12.50 -17.56 -17.43
CA ASN A 47 12.26 -18.99 -17.34
C ASN A 47 11.71 -19.51 -16.01
N GLN A 48 11.28 -18.63 -15.10
CA GLN A 48 10.61 -19.03 -13.87
C GLN A 48 9.10 -18.83 -13.94
N THR A 49 8.37 -19.61 -13.16
CA THR A 49 6.91 -19.57 -13.03
C THR A 49 6.49 -18.67 -11.89
N ILE A 50 5.47 -17.83 -12.09
CA ILE A 50 4.87 -17.05 -11.00
C ILE A 50 3.96 -17.98 -10.18
N ASN A 51 4.45 -18.40 -9.02
CA ASN A 51 3.80 -19.40 -8.17
C ASN A 51 2.81 -18.77 -7.18
N ASP A 52 3.11 -17.57 -6.68
CA ASP A 52 2.26 -16.86 -5.73
C ASP A 52 2.55 -15.36 -5.75
N ILE A 53 1.63 -14.56 -5.20
CA ILE A 53 1.83 -13.13 -4.97
C ILE A 53 1.45 -12.82 -3.51
N ASP A 54 2.43 -12.45 -2.71
CA ASP A 54 2.22 -11.99 -1.34
C ASP A 54 2.15 -10.45 -1.28
N ARG A 55 1.75 -9.90 -0.13
CA ARG A 55 1.81 -8.48 0.18
C ARG A 55 2.44 -8.26 1.55
N VAL A 56 3.32 -7.28 1.62
CA VAL A 56 3.88 -6.77 2.87
C VAL A 56 3.76 -5.25 2.87
N GLY A 57 2.96 -4.69 3.76
CA GLY A 57 2.56 -3.29 3.77
C GLY A 57 1.97 -2.87 2.43
N LYS A 58 2.69 -2.01 1.71
CA LYS A 58 2.32 -1.47 0.38
C LYS A 58 3.16 -2.07 -0.76
N TYR A 59 3.85 -3.17 -0.49
CA TYR A 59 4.66 -3.91 -1.47
C TYR A 59 3.92 -5.17 -1.90
N LEU A 60 3.94 -5.43 -3.20
CA LEU A 60 3.64 -6.75 -3.76
C LEU A 60 4.92 -7.59 -3.76
N VAL A 61 4.82 -8.88 -3.52
CA VAL A 61 5.94 -9.83 -3.57
C VAL A 61 5.58 -10.95 -4.54
N PHE A 62 6.17 -10.96 -5.72
CA PHE A 62 5.98 -12.02 -6.70
C PHE A 62 6.94 -13.15 -6.37
N LYS A 63 6.39 -14.31 -6.02
CA LYS A 63 7.15 -15.52 -5.70
C LYS A 63 7.29 -16.35 -6.96
N LEU A 64 8.52 -16.53 -7.42
CA LEU A 64 8.85 -17.37 -8.56
C LEU A 64 9.23 -18.78 -8.09
N ASP A 65 9.96 -19.54 -8.90
CA ASP A 65 10.38 -20.91 -8.56
C ASP A 65 11.48 -20.90 -7.49
N ASN A 66 12.51 -20.09 -7.69
CA ASN A 66 13.72 -20.08 -6.85
C ASN A 66 13.98 -18.72 -6.19
N ILE A 67 13.35 -17.66 -6.69
CA ILE A 67 13.56 -16.29 -6.23
C ILE A 67 12.22 -15.57 -6.06
N ALA A 68 12.24 -14.40 -5.44
CA ALA A 68 11.11 -13.50 -5.45
C ALA A 68 11.57 -12.10 -5.84
N PHE A 69 10.64 -11.26 -6.26
CA PHE A 69 10.88 -9.83 -6.37
C PHE A 69 9.77 -9.04 -5.70
N VAL A 70 10.15 -7.94 -5.07
CA VAL A 70 9.22 -6.97 -4.49
C VAL A 70 8.93 -5.89 -5.50
N SER A 71 7.69 -5.40 -5.51
CA SER A 71 7.24 -4.29 -6.34
C SER A 71 6.45 -3.29 -5.51
N HIS A 72 6.85 -2.03 -5.54
CA HIS A 72 6.13 -0.93 -4.87
C HIS A 72 5.50 0.00 -5.90
N LEU A 73 4.18 0.06 -5.93
CA LEU A 73 3.41 0.87 -6.91
C LEU A 73 3.60 2.39 -6.74
N ARG A 74 3.98 2.84 -5.54
CA ARG A 74 4.18 4.26 -5.19
C ARG A 74 2.94 5.08 -5.53
N MET A 75 3.05 6.15 -6.32
CA MET A 75 1.95 7.10 -6.46
C MET A 75 0.90 6.61 -7.45
N GLU A 76 1.35 6.18 -8.63
CA GLU A 76 0.54 5.94 -9.82
C GLU A 76 0.92 4.65 -10.56
N GLY A 77 1.81 3.83 -10.00
CA GLY A 77 2.19 2.54 -10.58
C GLY A 77 1.00 1.60 -10.71
N LYS A 78 0.97 0.86 -11.82
CA LYS A 78 -0.11 -0.04 -12.21
C LYS A 78 0.45 -1.29 -12.85
N TYR A 79 -0.33 -2.36 -12.78
CA TYR A 79 -0.12 -3.53 -13.61
C TYR A 79 -1.25 -3.66 -14.64
N HIS A 80 -0.87 -4.06 -15.85
CA HIS A 80 -1.79 -4.38 -16.95
C HIS A 80 -1.52 -5.81 -17.42
N TYR A 81 -2.58 -6.58 -17.59
CA TYR A 81 -2.52 -7.93 -18.14
C TYR A 81 -3.21 -7.93 -19.50
N VAL A 82 -2.44 -8.01 -20.58
CA VAL A 82 -2.88 -7.67 -21.93
C VAL A 82 -2.37 -8.67 -22.96
N ASP A 83 -2.97 -8.69 -24.15
CA ASP A 83 -2.44 -9.47 -25.27
C ASP A 83 -1.10 -8.91 -25.76
N ARG A 84 -0.20 -9.79 -26.21
CA ARG A 84 1.14 -9.39 -26.71
C ARG A 84 1.05 -8.44 -27.93
N ASN A 85 -0.04 -8.48 -28.69
CA ASN A 85 -0.25 -7.62 -29.86
C ASN A 85 -0.80 -6.23 -29.50
N GLU A 86 -1.22 -5.98 -28.25
CA GLU A 86 -1.67 -4.66 -27.85
C GLU A 86 -0.52 -3.65 -27.92
N PRO A 87 -0.73 -2.43 -28.42
CA PRO A 87 0.32 -1.41 -28.49
C PRO A 87 0.95 -1.14 -27.12
N VAL A 88 2.28 -0.99 -27.07
CA VAL A 88 3.00 -0.59 -25.86
C VAL A 88 2.69 0.87 -25.55
N ASN A 89 2.25 1.17 -24.33
CA ASN A 89 2.02 2.54 -23.90
C ASN A 89 3.35 3.23 -23.56
N LYS A 90 3.46 4.54 -23.78
CA LYS A 90 4.65 5.34 -23.41
C LYS A 90 5.05 5.27 -21.93
N HIS A 91 4.13 4.83 -21.07
CA HIS A 91 4.34 4.67 -19.64
C HIS A 91 4.50 3.21 -19.19
N ASP A 92 4.45 2.25 -20.11
CA ASP A 92 4.83 0.87 -19.85
C ASP A 92 6.36 0.83 -19.76
N HIS A 93 6.87 0.47 -18.59
CA HIS A 93 8.30 0.57 -18.30
C HIS A 93 8.99 -0.77 -18.14
N ILE A 94 8.25 -1.79 -17.68
CA ILE A 94 8.73 -3.17 -17.52
C ILE A 94 7.65 -4.08 -18.09
N ILE A 95 8.01 -4.96 -19.02
CA ILE A 95 7.08 -5.87 -19.69
C ILE A 95 7.55 -7.29 -19.42
N PHE A 96 6.77 -8.05 -18.67
CA PHE A 96 6.98 -9.48 -18.47
C PHE A 96 6.20 -10.23 -19.55
N ASN A 97 6.92 -10.86 -20.48
CA ASN A 97 6.35 -11.71 -21.51
C ASN A 97 6.06 -13.08 -20.94
N LEU A 98 4.82 -13.56 -21.05
CA LEU A 98 4.40 -14.83 -20.45
C LEU A 98 4.17 -15.91 -21.51
N ASP A 99 4.30 -17.16 -21.09
CA ASP A 99 4.18 -18.38 -21.90
C ASP A 99 2.79 -18.64 -22.51
N ASN A 100 1.78 -17.86 -22.15
CA ASN A 100 0.42 -18.00 -22.67
C ASN A 100 0.07 -16.92 -23.71
N GLY A 101 1.07 -16.28 -24.31
CA GLY A 101 0.88 -15.23 -25.32
C GLY A 101 0.38 -13.89 -24.78
N LYS A 102 0.34 -13.73 -23.45
CA LYS A 102 -0.03 -12.49 -22.76
C LYS A 102 1.21 -11.78 -22.20
N GLN A 103 1.03 -10.53 -21.81
CA GLN A 103 2.04 -9.73 -21.14
C GLN A 103 1.50 -9.16 -19.84
N LEU A 104 2.34 -9.19 -18.79
CA LEU A 104 2.15 -8.41 -17.59
C LEU A 104 3.02 -7.15 -17.70
N ARG A 105 2.41 -5.98 -17.85
CA ARG A 105 3.11 -4.69 -18.01
C ARG A 105 3.03 -3.87 -16.75
N TYR A 106 4.18 -3.41 -16.25
CA TYR A 106 4.25 -2.40 -15.20
C TYR A 106 4.23 -1.00 -15.83
N ASN A 107 3.18 -0.24 -15.54
CA ASN A 107 2.97 1.10 -16.04
C ASN A 107 3.12 2.12 -14.90
N ASP A 108 3.90 3.19 -15.11
CA ASP A 108 4.02 4.26 -14.13
C ASP A 108 4.27 5.61 -14.80
N THR A 109 3.24 6.45 -14.86
CA THR A 109 3.29 7.82 -15.38
C THR A 109 4.36 8.69 -14.72
N ARG A 110 4.68 8.43 -13.44
CA ARG A 110 5.60 9.24 -12.62
C ARG A 110 6.96 8.61 -12.39
N LYS A 111 7.15 7.35 -12.79
CA LYS A 111 8.42 6.60 -12.70
C LYS A 111 8.98 6.52 -11.27
N PHE A 112 8.09 6.49 -10.28
CA PHE A 112 8.45 6.38 -8.87
C PHE A 112 8.49 4.94 -8.38
N GLY A 113 7.81 4.03 -9.09
CA GLY A 113 7.85 2.61 -8.91
C GLY A 113 9.22 2.04 -8.65
N ARG A 114 9.29 1.04 -7.77
CA ARG A 114 10.54 0.34 -7.49
C ARG A 114 10.30 -1.16 -7.51
N ILE A 115 11.22 -1.88 -8.14
CA ILE A 115 11.26 -3.34 -8.21
C ILE A 115 12.64 -3.80 -7.73
N LYS A 116 12.67 -4.84 -6.90
CA LYS A 116 13.91 -5.37 -6.37
C LYS A 116 13.84 -6.89 -6.15
N LEU A 117 14.89 -7.62 -6.49
CA LEU A 117 15.06 -9.04 -6.14
C LEU A 117 15.19 -9.22 -4.62
N VAL A 118 14.65 -10.34 -4.13
CA VAL A 118 14.73 -10.78 -2.74
C VAL A 118 14.75 -12.31 -2.67
N SER A 119 15.25 -12.89 -1.57
CA SER A 119 15.14 -14.33 -1.35
C SER A 119 13.69 -14.79 -1.27
N LEU A 120 13.37 -15.88 -1.97
CA LEU A 120 12.05 -16.52 -1.87
C LEU A 120 11.69 -16.94 -0.44
N GLN A 121 12.67 -17.43 0.33
CA GLN A 121 12.43 -17.97 1.67
C GLN A 121 12.47 -16.90 2.77
N ASN A 122 13.22 -15.80 2.55
CA ASN A 122 13.52 -14.84 3.60
C ASN A 122 13.20 -13.37 3.25
N TYR A 123 12.43 -13.10 2.19
CA TYR A 123 12.16 -11.75 1.68
C TYR A 123 11.72 -10.74 2.75
N ARG A 124 10.99 -11.17 3.79
CA ARG A 124 10.53 -10.28 4.89
C ARG A 124 11.69 -9.66 5.68
N ASN A 125 12.83 -10.35 5.75
CA ASN A 125 14.03 -9.90 6.45
C ASN A 125 15.02 -9.16 5.55
N GLU A 126 14.67 -8.92 4.28
CA GLU A 126 15.49 -8.17 3.34
C GLU A 126 14.95 -6.76 3.08
N LEU A 127 15.83 -5.83 2.70
CA LEU A 127 15.41 -4.50 2.29
C LEU A 127 14.62 -4.56 0.98
N PRO A 128 13.51 -3.81 0.86
CA PRO A 128 13.04 -2.77 1.78
C PRO A 128 12.11 -3.25 2.91
N LEU A 129 11.72 -4.54 2.92
CA LEU A 129 10.68 -5.08 3.79
C LEU A 129 11.12 -5.17 5.26
N SER A 130 12.39 -5.43 5.54
CA SER A 130 12.93 -5.53 6.90
C SER A 130 12.87 -4.25 7.73
N LYS A 131 12.61 -3.11 7.08
CA LYS A 131 12.41 -1.81 7.75
C LYS A 131 10.94 -1.54 8.10
N LEU A 132 10.02 -2.40 7.69
CA LEU A 132 8.60 -2.21 7.96
C LEU A 132 8.27 -2.60 9.40
N GLY A 133 7.30 -1.90 9.97
CA GLY A 133 6.65 -2.30 11.20
C GLY A 133 5.69 -3.46 10.96
N PRO A 134 5.00 -3.92 12.02
CA PRO A 134 4.01 -4.98 11.89
C PRO A 134 2.90 -4.59 10.92
N GLU A 135 2.31 -5.60 10.27
CA GLU A 135 1.03 -5.47 9.61
C GLU A 135 -0.03 -5.05 10.64
N PRO A 136 -1.02 -4.21 10.28
CA PRO A 136 -2.05 -3.78 11.21
C PRO A 136 -2.79 -4.96 11.87
N PHE A 137 -2.99 -6.05 11.13
CA PHE A 137 -3.71 -7.25 11.58
C PHE A 137 -2.90 -8.14 12.53
N ASP A 138 -1.57 -8.01 12.53
CA ASP A 138 -0.66 -8.80 13.35
C ASP A 138 -0.05 -7.97 14.49
N ALA A 139 -0.31 -6.66 14.52
CA ALA A 139 0.26 -5.75 15.49
C ALA A 139 -0.27 -6.04 16.90
N THR A 140 0.64 -6.13 17.87
CA THR A 140 0.28 -6.26 19.29
C THR A 140 0.31 -4.90 19.98
N CYS A 141 -0.56 -4.71 20.98
CA CYS A 141 -0.59 -3.47 21.74
C CYS A 141 0.76 -3.16 22.42
N ASN A 142 1.44 -4.16 22.98
CA ASN A 142 2.71 -3.93 23.67
C ASN A 142 3.80 -3.46 22.70
N GLU A 143 3.96 -4.16 21.58
CA GLU A 143 4.96 -3.78 20.57
C GLU A 143 4.69 -2.37 20.01
N LEU A 144 3.45 -2.09 19.63
CA LEU A 144 3.09 -0.83 19.02
C LEU A 144 3.16 0.33 20.03
N TYR A 145 2.77 0.10 21.28
CA TYR A 145 2.84 1.10 22.35
C TYR A 145 4.30 1.54 22.59
N GLU A 146 5.23 0.60 22.71
CA GLU A 146 6.66 0.89 22.90
C GLU A 146 7.25 1.75 21.77
N LYS A 147 6.78 1.55 20.54
CA LYS A 147 7.17 2.33 19.36
C LYS A 147 6.52 3.72 19.34
N ILE A 148 5.21 3.80 19.59
CA ILE A 148 4.41 5.03 19.53
C ILE A 148 4.77 5.98 20.68
N HIS A 149 4.89 5.49 21.90
CA HIS A 149 5.02 6.32 23.10
C HIS A 149 6.35 7.08 23.17
N LYS A 150 7.38 6.63 22.43
CA LYS A 150 8.67 7.31 22.31
C LYS A 150 8.62 8.55 21.40
N SER A 151 7.55 8.71 20.62
CA SER A 151 7.43 9.79 19.63
C SER A 151 6.60 10.95 20.16
N LYS A 152 7.19 12.16 20.17
CA LYS A 152 6.46 13.42 20.43
C LYS A 152 5.73 13.95 19.18
N LEU A 153 5.81 13.23 18.06
CA LEU A 153 5.22 13.67 16.80
C LEU A 153 3.69 13.50 16.84
N PRO A 154 2.96 14.28 16.03
CA PRO A 154 1.52 14.08 15.83
C PRO A 154 1.17 12.62 15.50
N ILE A 155 0.12 12.08 16.13
CA ILE A 155 -0.32 10.69 15.92
C ILE A 155 -0.60 10.39 14.45
N LYS A 156 -1.18 11.35 13.71
CA LYS A 156 -1.42 11.18 12.29
C LYS A 156 -0.13 11.04 11.49
N HIS A 157 0.95 11.69 11.91
CA HIS A 157 2.25 11.50 11.28
C HIS A 157 2.85 10.14 11.62
N VAL A 158 2.75 9.71 12.89
CA VAL A 158 3.22 8.38 13.34
C VAL A 158 2.50 7.23 12.60
N LEU A 159 1.19 7.36 12.33
CA LEU A 159 0.46 6.39 11.51
C LEU A 159 0.95 6.28 10.06
N LEU A 160 1.69 7.27 9.55
CA LEU A 160 2.28 7.24 8.21
C LEU A 160 3.68 6.64 8.20
N GLU A 161 4.31 6.52 9.36
CA GLU A 161 5.66 5.97 9.50
C GLU A 161 5.60 4.44 9.35
N GLN A 162 6.04 3.96 8.20
CA GLN A 162 5.88 2.55 7.82
C GLN A 162 6.71 1.59 8.70
N ASN A 163 7.70 2.08 9.44
CA ASN A 163 8.46 1.33 10.44
C ASN A 163 7.72 1.17 11.78
N ILE A 164 6.68 1.97 12.03
CA ILE A 164 5.82 1.87 13.21
C ILE A 164 4.68 0.90 12.92
N ILE A 165 3.95 1.13 11.83
CA ILE A 165 2.85 0.27 11.37
C ILE A 165 2.81 0.29 9.84
N ALA A 166 2.86 -0.88 9.22
CA ALA A 166 2.91 -0.98 7.78
C ALA A 166 1.53 -0.70 7.15
N GLY A 167 1.51 -0.22 5.91
CA GLY A 167 0.30 -0.26 5.10
C GLY A 167 -0.65 0.93 5.24
N ILE A 168 -0.66 1.63 6.37
CA ILE A 168 -1.49 2.83 6.57
C ILE A 168 -0.88 4.02 5.81
N GLY A 169 -1.66 4.70 4.99
CA GLY A 169 -1.27 5.94 4.33
C GLY A 169 -2.19 7.11 4.70
N ASN A 170 -2.23 8.12 3.83
CA ASN A 170 -2.85 9.39 4.17
C ASN A 170 -4.38 9.30 4.26
N ILE A 171 -5.03 8.49 3.43
CA ILE A 171 -6.48 8.30 3.47
C ILE A 171 -6.84 7.64 4.79
N TYR A 172 -6.31 6.44 5.02
CA TYR A 172 -6.70 5.63 6.18
C TYR A 172 -6.23 6.25 7.50
N ALA A 173 -5.10 6.99 7.55
CA ALA A 173 -4.71 7.71 8.76
C ALA A 173 -5.72 8.81 9.16
N ASN A 174 -6.35 9.50 8.21
CA ASN A 174 -7.41 10.47 8.53
C ASN A 174 -8.66 9.75 9.06
N GLU A 175 -9.08 8.68 8.40
CA GLU A 175 -10.25 7.89 8.79
C GLU A 175 -10.09 7.25 10.17
N ILE A 176 -8.90 6.71 10.48
CA ILE A 176 -8.58 6.14 11.80
C ILE A 176 -8.63 7.22 12.88
N CYS A 177 -7.98 8.37 12.67
CA CYS A 177 -8.05 9.47 13.65
C CYS A 177 -9.49 9.96 13.87
N PHE A 178 -10.29 10.02 12.80
CA PHE A 178 -11.69 10.41 12.88
C PHE A 178 -12.52 9.40 13.66
N ALA A 179 -12.39 8.11 13.35
CA ALA A 179 -13.12 7.03 14.00
C ALA A 179 -12.80 6.92 15.51
N MET A 180 -11.56 7.25 15.91
CA MET A 180 -11.16 7.31 17.31
C MET A 180 -11.56 8.61 18.03
N GLY A 181 -12.15 9.60 17.33
CA GLY A 181 -12.37 10.93 17.90
C GLY A 181 -11.08 11.63 18.33
N LEU A 182 -9.95 11.32 17.68
CA LEU A 182 -8.62 11.76 18.07
C LEU A 182 -8.17 12.94 17.22
N ASP A 183 -7.78 14.06 17.84
CA ASP A 183 -7.15 15.17 17.10
C ASP A 183 -5.86 14.65 16.45
N PRO A 184 -5.70 14.79 15.11
CA PRO A 184 -4.52 14.31 14.40
C PRO A 184 -3.19 14.95 14.88
N ASN A 185 -3.23 16.09 15.57
CA ASN A 185 -2.10 16.76 16.23
C ASN A 185 -1.82 16.27 17.67
N THR A 186 -2.58 15.31 18.19
CA THR A 186 -2.28 14.69 19.48
C THR A 186 -0.87 14.10 19.43
N PRO A 187 0.04 14.48 20.36
CA PRO A 187 1.35 13.84 20.45
C PRO A 187 1.18 12.33 20.63
N ALA A 188 1.89 11.53 19.85
CA ALA A 188 1.82 10.07 19.93
C ALA A 188 2.17 9.54 21.33
N SER A 189 3.11 10.20 22.01
CA SER A 189 3.48 9.97 23.41
C SER A 189 2.34 10.11 24.42
N ASN A 190 1.22 10.76 24.06
CA ASN A 190 0.08 10.94 24.95
C ASN A 190 -0.95 9.80 24.84
N LEU A 191 -0.76 8.84 23.94
CA LEU A 191 -1.65 7.69 23.84
C LEU A 191 -1.35 6.68 24.95
N THR A 192 -2.36 6.37 25.75
CA THR A 192 -2.30 5.28 26.74
C THR A 192 -2.29 3.91 26.05
N LYS A 193 -1.88 2.85 26.75
CA LYS A 193 -1.97 1.47 26.22
C LYS A 193 -3.37 1.13 25.71
N LYS A 194 -4.42 1.52 26.46
CA LYS A 194 -5.82 1.37 26.02
C LYS A 194 -6.11 2.09 24.70
N SER A 195 -5.55 3.29 24.52
CA SER A 195 -5.67 4.07 23.28
C SER A 195 -4.97 3.39 22.10
N VAL A 196 -3.83 2.74 22.35
CA VAL A 196 -3.10 2.00 21.32
C VAL A 196 -3.83 0.72 20.94
N GLN A 197 -4.43 0.00 21.88
CA GLN A 197 -5.31 -1.13 21.55
C GLN A 197 -6.51 -0.68 20.71
N GLU A 198 -7.20 0.40 21.12
CA GLU A 198 -8.28 1.01 20.34
C GLU A 198 -7.82 1.38 18.92
N LEU A 199 -6.62 1.93 18.77
CA LEU A 199 -6.03 2.27 17.47
C LEU A 199 -5.85 1.04 16.59
N ILE A 200 -5.35 -0.07 17.14
CA ILE A 200 -5.21 -1.34 16.40
C ILE A 200 -6.58 -1.82 15.95
N ASP A 201 -7.54 -1.90 16.87
CA ASP A 201 -8.89 -2.42 16.59
C ASP A 201 -9.60 -1.59 15.51
N VAL A 202 -9.53 -0.26 15.60
CA VAL A 202 -10.12 0.67 14.62
C VAL A 202 -9.40 0.57 13.28
N SER A 203 -8.07 0.47 13.28
CA SER A 203 -7.28 0.29 12.05
C SER A 203 -7.65 -0.99 11.33
N CYS A 204 -7.68 -2.12 12.05
CA CYS A 204 -8.10 -3.42 11.52
C CYS A 204 -9.51 -3.36 10.94
N LYS A 205 -10.46 -2.74 11.66
CA LYS A 205 -11.84 -2.61 11.19
C LYS A 205 -11.93 -1.83 9.87
N ILE A 206 -11.33 -0.64 9.82
CA ILE A 206 -11.37 0.23 8.64
C ILE A 206 -10.67 -0.42 7.45
N LEU A 207 -9.48 -0.99 7.66
CA LEU A 207 -8.71 -1.61 6.58
C LEU A 207 -9.40 -2.87 6.04
N ASN A 208 -10.00 -3.71 6.91
CA ASN A 208 -10.78 -4.85 6.47
C ASN A 208 -12.03 -4.43 5.69
N GLU A 209 -12.72 -3.37 6.11
CA GLU A 209 -13.85 -2.84 5.36
C GLU A 209 -13.43 -2.30 4.00
N ALA A 210 -12.29 -1.60 3.94
CA ALA A 210 -11.72 -1.12 2.69
C ALA A 210 -11.33 -2.27 1.76
N ILE A 211 -10.63 -3.31 2.25
CA ILE A 211 -10.27 -4.50 1.45
C ILE A 211 -11.52 -5.16 0.87
N LYS A 212 -12.57 -5.35 1.68
CA LYS A 212 -13.85 -5.94 1.22
C LYS A 212 -14.53 -5.14 0.10
N GLN A 213 -14.25 -3.84 0.02
CA GLN A 213 -14.81 -2.92 -0.98
C GLN A 213 -13.83 -2.66 -2.14
N GLY A 214 -12.72 -3.39 -2.23
CA GLY A 214 -11.70 -3.19 -3.27
C GLY A 214 -10.82 -1.94 -3.07
N GLY A 215 -10.78 -1.41 -1.85
CA GLY A 215 -10.12 -0.16 -1.51
C GLY A 215 -10.91 1.08 -1.94
N THR A 216 -10.25 2.24 -1.92
CA THR A 216 -10.70 3.45 -2.60
C THR A 216 -10.37 3.38 -4.08
N THR A 217 -11.13 4.07 -4.94
CA THR A 217 -10.79 4.14 -6.36
C THR A 217 -9.40 4.75 -6.55
N ILE A 218 -8.43 3.88 -6.81
CA ILE A 218 -7.12 4.22 -7.33
C ILE A 218 -6.96 3.27 -8.51
N HIS A 219 -6.94 3.82 -9.73
CA HIS A 219 -6.85 3.05 -10.98
C HIS A 219 -5.48 2.35 -11.11
N SER A 220 -5.13 1.42 -10.23
CA SER A 220 -3.81 0.75 -10.16
C SER A 220 -3.78 -0.63 -10.81
N PHE A 221 -4.91 -1.13 -11.30
CA PHE A 221 -4.97 -2.32 -12.13
C PHE A 221 -6.15 -2.20 -13.10
N SER A 222 -5.88 -2.27 -14.41
CA SER A 222 -6.91 -1.96 -15.41
C SER A 222 -7.50 -3.18 -16.11
N ALA A 223 -7.02 -4.41 -15.86
CA ALA A 223 -7.51 -5.55 -16.64
C ALA A 223 -9.02 -5.78 -16.47
N ASN A 224 -9.64 -5.23 -15.40
CA ASN A 224 -11.08 -5.27 -15.17
C ASN A 224 -11.73 -3.94 -14.75
N GLY A 225 -11.03 -2.79 -14.82
CA GLY A 225 -11.62 -1.50 -14.41
C GLY A 225 -12.28 -1.54 -13.01
N ILE A 226 -11.66 -2.23 -12.05
CA ILE A 226 -12.23 -2.39 -10.71
C ILE A 226 -12.02 -1.08 -9.95
N ASP A 227 -13.03 -0.23 -9.98
CA ASP A 227 -13.09 0.91 -9.08
C ASP A 227 -13.44 0.38 -7.68
N GLY A 228 -12.50 0.52 -6.74
CA GLY A 228 -12.81 0.35 -5.33
C GLY A 228 -13.98 1.26 -4.95
N LEU A 229 -14.82 0.84 -3.99
CA LEU A 229 -16.02 1.57 -3.57
C LEU A 229 -15.84 2.26 -2.22
N PHE A 230 -14.70 2.11 -1.55
CA PHE A 230 -14.54 2.63 -0.18
C PHE A 230 -14.58 4.18 -0.09
N GLN A 231 -14.34 4.90 -1.20
CA GLN A 231 -14.42 6.36 -1.26
C GLN A 231 -15.80 6.89 -0.84
N VAL A 232 -16.89 6.15 -1.09
CA VAL A 232 -18.24 6.57 -0.67
C VAL A 232 -18.47 6.41 0.84
N LYS A 233 -17.60 5.68 1.52
CA LYS A 233 -17.66 5.44 2.98
C LYS A 233 -16.70 6.32 3.78
N LEU A 234 -15.90 7.17 3.13
CA LEU A 234 -14.98 8.09 3.79
C LEU A 234 -15.76 9.09 4.64
N LYS A 235 -15.39 9.21 5.91
CA LYS A 235 -16.07 10.07 6.89
C LYS A 235 -15.34 11.38 7.13
N ALA A 236 -14.03 11.43 6.90
CA ALA A 236 -13.23 12.64 7.08
C ALA A 236 -12.42 13.01 5.85
N HIS A 237 -11.73 12.06 5.23
CA HIS A 237 -10.84 12.33 4.11
C HIS A 237 -11.61 12.93 2.92
N MET A 238 -11.21 14.13 2.50
CA MET A 238 -11.85 14.91 1.42
C MET A 238 -13.34 15.22 1.63
N GLN A 239 -13.87 15.01 2.85
CA GLN A 239 -15.23 15.37 3.19
C GLN A 239 -15.31 16.85 3.57
N LYS A 240 -16.51 17.44 3.41
CA LYS A 240 -16.80 18.83 3.79
C LYS A 240 -17.59 18.93 5.09
N ILE A 241 -18.46 17.97 5.36
CA ILE A 241 -19.39 17.95 6.50
C ILE A 241 -19.11 16.70 7.33
N CYS A 242 -19.04 16.87 8.64
CA CYS A 242 -18.86 15.77 9.59
C CYS A 242 -20.16 14.96 9.68
N PRO A 243 -20.12 13.63 9.45
CA PRO A 243 -21.32 12.79 9.51
C PRO A 243 -21.85 12.56 10.94
N ILE A 244 -21.16 13.03 11.98
CA ILE A 244 -21.55 12.87 13.39
C ILE A 244 -22.22 14.14 13.92
N CYS A 245 -21.60 15.31 13.73
CA CYS A 245 -22.10 16.57 14.30
C CYS A 245 -22.64 17.56 13.28
N ASN A 246 -22.63 17.24 11.98
CA ASN A 246 -22.98 18.14 10.87
C ASN A 246 -22.16 19.43 10.77
N GLY A 247 -21.13 19.60 11.60
CA GLY A 247 -20.17 20.70 11.51
C GLY A 247 -19.17 20.52 10.36
N PRO A 248 -18.36 21.55 10.06
CA PRO A 248 -17.40 21.49 8.96
C PRO A 248 -16.23 20.54 9.26
N ILE A 249 -15.74 19.86 8.21
CA ILE A 249 -14.44 19.17 8.23
C ILE A 249 -13.35 20.19 7.85
N SER A 250 -12.35 20.33 8.71
CA SER A 250 -11.21 21.21 8.50
C SER A 250 -10.09 20.48 7.76
N LYS A 251 -9.48 21.18 6.79
CA LYS A 251 -8.27 20.72 6.11
C LYS A 251 -7.06 21.52 6.60
N ILE A 252 -6.10 20.83 7.21
CA ILE A 252 -4.83 21.40 7.67
C ILE A 252 -3.65 20.64 7.06
N LYS A 253 -2.43 21.14 7.27
CA LYS A 253 -1.20 20.47 6.85
C LYS A 253 -0.41 20.03 8.07
N ILE A 254 -0.22 18.73 8.24
CA ILE A 254 0.66 18.15 9.28
C ILE A 254 1.86 17.55 8.60
N LYS A 255 3.07 18.06 8.90
CA LYS A 255 4.35 17.58 8.35
C LYS A 255 4.30 17.40 6.82
N GLY A 256 3.73 18.39 6.13
CA GLY A 256 3.64 18.39 4.66
C GLY A 256 2.48 17.57 4.07
N ARG A 257 1.71 16.82 4.88
CA ARG A 257 0.59 15.99 4.43
C ARG A 257 -0.75 16.66 4.71
N GLY A 258 -1.65 16.65 3.72
CA GLY A 258 -3.02 17.14 3.88
C GLY A 258 -3.79 16.27 4.86
N THR A 259 -4.34 16.89 5.90
CA THR A 259 -5.06 16.25 7.01
C THR A 259 -6.48 16.78 7.03
N TYR A 260 -7.46 15.87 7.06
CA TYR A 260 -8.87 16.21 7.17
C TYR A 260 -9.37 15.72 8.53
N TYR A 261 -10.03 16.58 9.29
CA TYR A 261 -10.51 16.24 10.63
C TYR A 261 -11.69 17.14 11.04
N CYS A 262 -12.51 16.67 11.97
CA CYS A 262 -13.59 17.45 12.58
C CYS A 262 -13.14 18.09 13.90
N PRO A 263 -13.06 19.43 14.01
CA PRO A 263 -12.66 20.10 15.26
C PRO A 263 -13.62 19.86 16.45
N HIS A 264 -14.87 19.54 16.15
CA HIS A 264 -15.89 19.28 17.18
C HIS A 264 -15.78 17.84 17.72
N CYS A 265 -15.72 16.85 16.83
CA CYS A 265 -15.73 15.43 17.20
C CYS A 265 -14.35 14.89 17.59
N GLN A 266 -13.26 15.48 17.09
CA GLN A 266 -11.90 15.02 17.38
C GLN A 266 -11.25 15.90 18.44
N LYS A 267 -10.95 15.31 19.60
CA LYS A 267 -10.36 16.03 20.74
C LYS A 267 -8.90 15.67 20.94
N ARG A 268 -8.12 16.66 21.35
CA ARG A 268 -6.71 16.49 21.67
C ARG A 268 -6.57 15.80 23.02
N ARG A 269 -5.89 14.64 23.06
CA ARG A 269 -5.52 13.99 24.34
C ARG A 269 -4.32 14.74 24.92
N ARG A 270 -4.47 15.26 26.14
CA ARG A 270 -3.44 16.02 26.85
C ARG A 270 -2.59 15.08 27.69
#